data_AF-A0A428WZG2-F1
#
_entry.id   AF-A0A428WZG2-F1
#
_cell.length_a   1.000
_cell.length_b   1.000
_cell.length_c   1.000
_cell.angle_alpha   90.00
_cell.angle_beta   90.00
_cell.angle_gamma   90.00
#
_symmetry.space_group_name_H-M   'P 1'
#
loop_
_entity.id
_entity.type
_entity.pdbx_description
1 polymer ?
#
loop_
_entity_poly.entity_id
_entity_poly.type
_entity_poly.pdbx_seq_one_letter_code
_entity_poly.pdbx_strand_id
1 'polypeptide(L)'
;MFVDINEYCGIGEFLGDTTKSDANRSNGIGYSRVDNGCWQYPDVAAHELGHNLGAVNYDAPNTSHQGHCVDEYDVMCYKDANETVLRFPCAAQSHDMRLDCNHDDYYHTNPSPGSYLAKEYNVADNLFLIKGTGTTPAPSASASASPTPASSPAATVQVVGGESGRCVDLNADIVDNGSQAQLWDCHSGRNQAWTYTSQQALLLHDGKCLDAFGKGTADGTRTVVWDCNGQTNQQWSFTANGTLTSVLSGLCLDASAGRTNGTKLQLRTCTGSANQQWTRR
;
A
#
# COMPACT_ATOMS: atom_id res chain seq x y z
N MET A 1 -21.67 -16.28 24.69
CA MET A 1 -21.26 -15.49 25.88
C MET A 1 -19.76 -15.33 25.76
N PHE A 2 -19.27 -14.12 25.48
CA PHE A 2 -17.83 -13.85 25.47
C PHE A 2 -17.40 -13.68 26.93
N VAL A 3 -16.82 -14.72 27.51
CA VAL A 3 -16.17 -14.66 28.82
C VAL A 3 -14.67 -14.75 28.59
N ASP A 4 -13.94 -13.96 29.35
CA ASP A 4 -12.48 -14.00 29.39
C ASP A 4 -12.02 -15.37 29.90
N ILE A 5 -11.03 -15.98 29.24
CA ILE A 5 -10.45 -17.26 29.62
C ILE A 5 -8.91 -17.20 29.53
N ASN A 6 -8.22 -17.97 30.37
CA ASN A 6 -6.75 -18.00 30.38
C ASN A 6 -6.15 -19.07 29.44
N GLU A 7 -6.92 -19.55 28.47
CA GLU A 7 -6.52 -20.66 27.58
C GLU A 7 -6.13 -20.19 26.18
N TYR A 8 -6.72 -19.11 25.68
CA TYR A 8 -6.42 -18.51 24.38
C TYR A 8 -6.11 -17.02 24.56
N CYS A 9 -5.37 -16.43 23.63
CA CYS A 9 -5.15 -14.98 23.64
C CYS A 9 -6.27 -14.19 22.96
N GLY A 10 -6.99 -14.83 22.04
CA GLY A 10 -8.12 -14.24 21.35
C GLY A 10 -8.90 -15.30 20.59
N ILE A 11 -10.08 -14.89 20.10
CA ILE A 11 -10.90 -15.66 19.15
C ILE A 11 -11.55 -14.68 18.20
N GLY A 12 -11.29 -14.84 16.91
CA GLY A 12 -11.96 -14.16 15.79
C GLY A 12 -12.97 -15.06 15.09
N GLU A 13 -13.96 -14.45 14.47
CA GLU A 13 -14.94 -15.15 13.64
C GLU A 13 -14.38 -15.32 12.23
N PHE A 14 -14.25 -16.57 11.78
CA PHE A 14 -13.79 -16.89 10.43
C PHE A 14 -14.90 -17.53 9.61
N LEU A 15 -15.23 -16.91 8.46
CA LEU A 15 -16.37 -17.31 7.62
C LEU A 15 -15.97 -18.17 6.40
N GLY A 16 -14.67 -18.21 6.05
CA GLY A 16 -14.12 -19.00 4.95
C GLY A 16 -14.76 -18.73 3.58
N ASP A 17 -15.25 -17.52 3.37
CA ASP A 17 -15.85 -17.11 2.10
C ASP A 17 -14.76 -16.55 1.18
N THR A 18 -14.45 -17.28 0.12
CA THR A 18 -13.38 -16.95 -0.82
C THR A 18 -13.89 -16.11 -2.00
N THR A 19 -15.20 -15.83 -2.06
CA THR A 19 -15.81 -15.17 -3.22
C THR A 19 -15.36 -13.71 -3.34
N LYS A 20 -14.81 -13.34 -4.49
CA LYS A 20 -14.44 -11.95 -4.78
C LYS A 20 -15.65 -11.10 -5.19
N SER A 21 -16.43 -10.66 -4.21
CA SER A 21 -17.59 -9.79 -4.44
C SER A 21 -18.00 -9.00 -3.20
N ASP A 22 -18.80 -7.93 -3.40
CA ASP A 22 -19.46 -7.20 -2.31
C ASP A 22 -20.36 -8.09 -1.44
N ALA A 23 -20.83 -9.23 -1.97
CA ALA A 23 -21.66 -10.19 -1.26
C ALA A 23 -20.87 -11.16 -0.36
N ASN A 24 -19.54 -11.09 -0.38
CA ASN A 24 -18.70 -11.90 0.50
C ASN A 24 -19.12 -11.70 1.95
N ARG A 25 -19.31 -12.79 2.69
CA ARG A 25 -19.84 -12.77 4.05
C ARG A 25 -18.93 -12.04 5.04
N SER A 26 -17.62 -11.99 4.80
CA SER A 26 -16.63 -11.26 5.61
C SER A 26 -16.79 -9.74 5.53
N ASN A 27 -17.56 -9.23 4.56
CA ASN A 27 -17.97 -7.81 4.51
C ASN A 27 -19.05 -7.46 5.55
N GLY A 28 -19.60 -8.46 6.23
CA GLY A 28 -20.64 -8.31 7.24
C GLY A 28 -20.11 -7.92 8.62
N ILE A 29 -20.97 -8.05 9.62
CA ILE A 29 -20.56 -7.91 11.02
C ILE A 29 -19.87 -9.21 11.43
N GLY A 30 -18.62 -9.10 11.89
CA GLY A 30 -17.90 -10.17 12.56
C GLY A 30 -17.57 -9.78 14.00
N TYR A 31 -17.38 -10.78 14.86
CA TYR A 31 -17.01 -10.56 16.26
C TYR A 31 -15.69 -11.23 16.58
N SER A 32 -14.79 -10.46 17.17
CA SER A 32 -13.59 -10.97 17.80
C SER A 32 -13.53 -10.58 19.26
N ARG A 33 -12.81 -11.37 20.05
CA ARG A 33 -12.40 -11.02 21.41
C ARG A 33 -10.90 -11.19 21.60
N VAL A 34 -10.34 -10.36 22.45
CA VAL A 34 -8.98 -10.49 22.97
C VAL A 34 -9.08 -10.58 24.48
N ASP A 35 -8.49 -11.63 25.04
CA ASP A 35 -8.60 -11.93 26.46
C ASP A 35 -7.67 -11.02 27.28
N ASN A 36 -8.04 -10.69 28.52
CA ASN A 36 -7.43 -9.58 29.29
C ASN A 36 -5.90 -9.69 29.41
N GLY A 37 -5.38 -10.91 29.48
CA GLY A 37 -3.95 -11.18 29.59
C GLY A 37 -3.17 -11.11 28.28
N CYS A 38 -3.76 -10.67 27.16
CA CYS A 38 -3.10 -10.66 25.85
C CYS A 38 -3.14 -9.31 25.12
N TRP A 39 -3.76 -8.29 25.70
CA TRP A 39 -3.76 -6.92 25.15
C TRP A 39 -2.38 -6.27 25.10
N GLN A 40 -1.40 -6.77 25.87
CA GLN A 40 -0.02 -6.29 25.79
C GLN A 40 0.76 -6.82 24.58
N TYR A 41 0.24 -7.84 23.89
CA TYR A 41 0.80 -8.30 22.63
C TYR A 41 0.23 -7.45 21.50
N PRO A 42 1.08 -6.74 20.73
CA PRO A 42 0.63 -5.70 19.81
C PRO A 42 -0.16 -6.24 18.61
N ASP A 43 -0.05 -7.54 18.33
CA ASP A 43 -0.53 -8.24 17.15
C ASP A 43 -1.82 -9.04 17.40
N VAL A 44 -2.11 -9.47 18.62
CA VAL A 44 -3.29 -10.33 18.92
C VAL A 44 -4.60 -9.67 18.50
N ALA A 45 -4.79 -8.38 18.80
CA ALA A 45 -6.01 -7.67 18.38
C ALA A 45 -6.13 -7.56 16.85
N ALA A 46 -5.00 -7.39 16.16
CA ALA A 46 -4.97 -7.36 14.70
C ALA A 46 -5.22 -8.75 14.11
N HIS A 47 -4.70 -9.81 14.74
CA HIS A 47 -4.91 -11.21 14.39
C HIS A 47 -6.39 -11.58 14.40
N GLU A 48 -7.07 -11.34 15.52
CA GLU A 48 -8.48 -11.71 15.62
C GLU A 48 -9.38 -10.84 14.74
N LEU A 49 -8.98 -9.59 14.49
CA LEU A 49 -9.66 -8.75 13.50
C LEU A 49 -9.43 -9.26 12.07
N GLY A 50 -8.25 -9.79 11.76
CA GLY A 50 -7.91 -10.41 10.47
C GLY A 50 -8.88 -11.53 10.12
N HIS A 51 -9.22 -12.39 11.07
CA HIS A 51 -10.26 -13.41 10.91
C HIS A 51 -11.61 -12.82 10.50
N ASN A 52 -12.08 -11.80 11.22
CA ASN A 52 -13.36 -11.14 10.90
C ASN A 52 -13.35 -10.53 9.50
N LEU A 53 -12.20 -10.03 9.06
CA LEU A 53 -12.03 -9.41 7.76
C LEU A 53 -11.88 -10.42 6.62
N GLY A 54 -11.72 -11.71 6.94
CA GLY A 54 -11.66 -12.82 5.98
C GLY A 54 -10.27 -13.42 5.74
N ALA A 55 -9.28 -13.12 6.58
CA ALA A 55 -7.98 -13.79 6.57
C ALA A 55 -7.94 -15.02 7.51
N VAL A 56 -7.26 -16.12 7.20
CA VAL A 56 -6.69 -16.51 5.91
C VAL A 56 -7.61 -17.56 5.29
N ASN A 57 -7.95 -17.39 4.01
CA ASN A 57 -8.84 -18.34 3.33
C ASN A 57 -8.17 -19.70 3.10
N TYR A 58 -8.97 -20.77 3.11
CA TYR A 58 -8.47 -22.15 2.99
C TYR A 58 -7.88 -22.50 1.62
N ASP A 59 -8.10 -21.66 0.62
CA ASP A 59 -7.54 -21.79 -0.73
C ASP A 59 -6.39 -20.81 -1.01
N ALA A 60 -5.95 -20.05 0.01
CA ALA A 60 -4.79 -19.18 -0.11
C ALA A 60 -3.49 -19.98 -0.36
N PRO A 61 -2.54 -19.43 -1.14
CA PRO A 61 -1.33 -20.14 -1.58
C PRO A 61 -0.50 -20.77 -0.45
N ASN A 62 -0.42 -20.12 0.71
CA ASN A 62 0.35 -20.57 1.85
C ASN A 62 -0.52 -20.78 3.11
N THR A 63 -1.81 -21.11 2.93
CA THR A 63 -2.66 -21.42 4.07
C THR A 63 -2.22 -22.70 4.81
N SER A 64 -2.43 -22.72 6.12
CA SER A 64 -2.40 -23.93 6.94
C SER A 64 -3.62 -24.83 6.74
N HIS A 65 -4.63 -24.34 6.01
CA HIS A 65 -5.98 -24.87 5.90
C HIS A 65 -6.78 -24.87 7.21
N GLN A 66 -6.34 -24.16 8.26
CA GLN A 66 -7.10 -23.98 9.50
C GLN A 66 -7.43 -22.51 9.83
N GLY A 67 -7.33 -21.63 8.84
CA GLY A 67 -7.64 -20.20 8.98
C GLY A 67 -6.40 -19.32 9.14
N HIS A 68 -5.21 -19.93 9.11
CA HIS A 68 -3.91 -19.27 9.23
C HIS A 68 -3.07 -19.50 7.97
N CYS A 69 -1.92 -18.82 7.91
CA CYS A 69 -0.87 -19.03 6.92
C CYS A 69 0.37 -19.67 7.56
N VAL A 70 1.26 -20.20 6.73
CA VAL A 70 2.40 -21.02 7.17
C VAL A 70 3.74 -20.53 6.66
N ASP A 71 3.78 -19.35 6.09
CA ASP A 71 5.01 -18.69 5.74
C ASP A 71 5.10 -17.33 6.41
N GLU A 72 6.34 -16.91 6.64
CA GLU A 72 6.72 -15.58 7.07
C GLU A 72 6.39 -15.26 8.54
N TYR A 73 6.48 -13.97 8.85
CA TYR A 73 6.28 -13.41 10.18
C TYR A 73 4.99 -12.58 10.22
N ASP A 74 4.01 -12.94 9.39
CA ASP A 74 2.81 -12.15 9.28
C ASP A 74 1.86 -12.39 10.44
N VAL A 75 1.01 -11.39 10.66
CA VAL A 75 0.06 -11.39 11.77
C VAL A 75 -0.78 -12.66 11.79
N MET A 76 -1.16 -13.22 10.64
CA MET A 76 -2.01 -14.42 10.58
C MET A 76 -1.25 -15.74 10.48
N CYS A 77 0.09 -15.74 10.49
CA CYS A 77 0.87 -16.93 10.21
C CYS A 77 1.50 -17.51 11.48
N TYR A 78 1.14 -18.74 11.82
CA TYR A 78 1.83 -19.50 12.86
C TYR A 78 1.59 -21.00 12.71
N LYS A 79 2.39 -21.78 13.44
CA LYS A 79 2.26 -23.24 13.46
C LYS A 79 1.05 -23.64 14.32
N ASP A 80 -0.01 -24.06 13.65
CA ASP A 80 -1.30 -24.45 14.22
C ASP A 80 -1.51 -25.98 14.29
N ALA A 81 -0.68 -26.77 13.60
CA ALA A 81 -0.64 -28.23 13.70
C ALA A 81 0.79 -28.77 13.70
N ASN A 82 0.98 -29.97 14.24
CA ASN A 82 2.30 -30.60 14.35
C ASN A 82 3.00 -30.80 12.99
N GLU A 83 2.22 -31.05 11.94
CA GLU A 83 2.70 -31.29 10.57
C GLU A 83 2.93 -29.99 9.78
N THR A 84 2.43 -28.85 10.27
CA THR A 84 2.63 -27.53 9.65
C THR A 84 4.10 -27.12 9.73
N VAL A 85 4.68 -26.77 8.58
CA VAL A 85 6.07 -26.31 8.46
C VAL A 85 6.07 -24.83 8.13
N LEU A 86 6.55 -24.01 9.08
CA LEU A 86 6.76 -22.59 8.84
C LEU A 86 7.88 -22.36 7.83
N ARG A 87 7.64 -21.52 6.83
CA ARG A 87 8.64 -21.05 5.86
C ARG A 87 8.99 -19.60 6.19
N PHE A 88 10.22 -19.15 5.96
CA PHE A 88 10.60 -17.76 6.26
C PHE A 88 11.29 -17.07 5.07
N PRO A 89 10.57 -16.85 3.95
CA PRO A 89 11.13 -16.14 2.78
C PRO A 89 11.43 -14.66 3.07
N CYS A 90 10.66 -13.99 3.93
CA CYS A 90 10.97 -12.66 4.46
C CYS A 90 11.87 -12.72 5.72
N ALA A 91 13.19 -12.54 5.56
CA ALA A 91 14.18 -12.73 6.64
C ALA A 91 14.24 -11.62 7.72
N ALA A 92 13.43 -10.56 7.61
CA ALA A 92 13.51 -9.40 8.49
C ALA A 92 12.43 -9.42 9.60
N GLN A 93 12.73 -10.07 10.74
CA GLN A 93 11.89 -10.09 11.95
C GLN A 93 11.56 -8.70 12.53
N SER A 94 12.30 -7.65 12.18
CA SER A 94 12.01 -6.29 12.68
C SER A 94 10.68 -5.70 12.16
N HIS A 95 9.92 -6.48 11.38
CA HIS A 95 8.63 -6.14 10.83
C HIS A 95 7.51 -7.11 11.25
N ASP A 96 7.59 -7.71 12.45
CA ASP A 96 6.65 -8.69 13.07
C ASP A 96 5.15 -8.26 13.16
N MET A 97 4.71 -7.24 12.40
CA MET A 97 3.32 -6.81 12.28
C MET A 97 2.93 -6.50 10.83
N ARG A 98 3.58 -7.14 9.84
CA ARG A 98 3.15 -7.03 8.45
C ARG A 98 1.82 -7.74 8.30
N LEU A 99 0.92 -7.08 7.57
CA LEU A 99 -0.37 -7.68 7.27
C LEU A 99 -0.22 -8.87 6.35
N ASP A 100 0.75 -8.93 5.44
CA ASP A 100 0.98 -10.05 4.51
C ASP A 100 2.33 -9.75 3.84
N CYS A 101 3.40 -10.50 4.13
CA CYS A 101 4.68 -10.33 3.47
C CYS A 101 4.63 -11.04 2.10
N ASN A 102 5.36 -10.55 1.10
CA ASN A 102 5.15 -10.86 -0.32
C ASN A 102 3.75 -10.56 -0.92
N HIS A 103 2.74 -10.31 -0.09
CA HIS A 103 1.39 -9.90 -0.47
C HIS A 103 0.67 -10.95 -1.34
N ASP A 104 0.70 -12.21 -0.94
CA ASP A 104 0.17 -13.32 -1.74
C ASP A 104 -0.87 -14.20 -1.03
N ASP A 105 -1.12 -14.04 0.27
CA ASP A 105 -2.00 -14.93 1.03
C ASP A 105 -3.39 -14.38 1.33
N TYR A 106 -3.50 -13.14 1.80
CA TYR A 106 -4.80 -12.60 2.23
C TYR A 106 -4.95 -11.09 2.10
N TYR A 107 -3.87 -10.33 1.91
CA TYR A 107 -3.93 -8.87 1.83
C TYR A 107 -2.93 -8.30 0.81
N HIS A 108 -3.48 -7.64 -0.22
CA HIS A 108 -2.67 -6.81 -1.11
C HIS A 108 -3.51 -5.67 -1.67
N THR A 109 -3.11 -4.41 -1.48
CA THR A 109 -3.87 -3.26 -1.98
C THR A 109 -3.85 -3.09 -3.51
N ASN A 110 -2.93 -3.78 -4.20
CA ASN A 110 -2.78 -3.73 -5.66
C ASN A 110 -2.19 -5.05 -6.20
N PRO A 111 -2.97 -6.15 -6.13
CA PRO A 111 -2.48 -7.47 -6.49
C PRO A 111 -2.17 -7.54 -8.00
N SER A 112 -1.05 -8.18 -8.35
CA SER A 112 -0.66 -8.35 -9.76
C SER A 112 -1.76 -9.10 -10.55
N PRO A 113 -2.09 -8.69 -11.79
CA PRO A 113 -3.11 -9.37 -12.58
C PRO A 113 -2.84 -10.88 -12.69
N GLY A 114 -3.84 -11.68 -12.34
CA GLY A 114 -3.73 -13.14 -12.39
C GLY A 114 -3.22 -13.81 -11.11
N SER A 115 -2.73 -13.05 -10.12
CA SER A 115 -2.42 -13.56 -8.77
C SER A 115 -3.67 -14.05 -8.04
N TYR A 116 -3.48 -14.79 -6.94
CA TYR A 116 -4.56 -15.26 -6.08
C TYR A 116 -5.43 -14.09 -5.61
N LEU A 117 -4.83 -13.08 -4.96
CA LEU A 117 -5.56 -11.90 -4.46
C LEU A 117 -6.15 -11.00 -5.55
N ALA A 118 -5.75 -11.16 -6.81
CA ALA A 118 -6.42 -10.52 -7.94
C ALA A 118 -7.72 -11.24 -8.34
N LYS A 119 -7.81 -12.56 -8.12
CA LYS A 119 -8.92 -13.43 -8.56
C LYS A 119 -9.90 -13.77 -7.44
N GLU A 120 -9.38 -14.10 -6.27
CA GLU A 120 -10.12 -14.52 -5.09
C GLU A 120 -10.26 -13.39 -4.07
N TYR A 121 -10.98 -13.64 -2.98
CA TYR A 121 -11.21 -12.65 -1.94
C TYR A 121 -9.90 -12.13 -1.35
N ASN A 122 -9.83 -10.81 -1.24
CA ASN A 122 -8.68 -10.09 -0.73
C ASN A 122 -9.19 -9.17 0.38
N VAL A 123 -8.57 -9.25 1.56
CA VAL A 123 -8.97 -8.43 2.71
C VAL A 123 -8.95 -6.94 2.39
N ALA A 124 -8.08 -6.50 1.47
CA ALA A 124 -8.05 -5.11 1.00
C ALA A 124 -9.37 -4.64 0.36
N ASP A 125 -10.19 -5.57 -0.15
CA ASP A 125 -11.50 -5.30 -0.75
C ASP A 125 -12.65 -5.32 0.29
N ASN A 126 -12.35 -5.56 1.57
CA ASN A 126 -13.38 -5.67 2.61
C ASN A 126 -14.16 -4.35 2.76
N LEU A 127 -15.49 -4.44 2.69
CA LEU A 127 -16.37 -3.27 2.71
C LEU A 127 -16.25 -2.42 3.98
N PHE A 128 -15.92 -3.00 5.14
CA PHE A 128 -15.65 -2.25 6.35
C PHE A 128 -14.44 -1.31 6.20
N LEU A 129 -13.39 -1.77 5.50
CA LEU A 129 -12.17 -0.99 5.29
C LEU A 129 -12.37 0.11 4.23
N ILE A 130 -13.18 -0.17 3.20
CA ILE A 130 -13.29 0.74 2.04
C ILE A 130 -14.53 1.64 2.06
N LYS A 131 -15.62 1.29 2.77
CA LYS A 131 -16.82 2.13 2.90
C LYS A 131 -16.70 3.04 4.12
N GLY A 132 -16.18 4.25 3.92
CA GLY A 132 -16.27 5.33 4.91
C GLY A 132 -17.73 5.76 5.16
N THR A 133 -18.02 6.39 6.30
CA THR A 133 -19.36 6.85 6.74
C THR A 133 -19.98 7.99 5.91
N GLY A 134 -19.47 8.25 4.70
CA GLY A 134 -20.04 9.21 3.76
C GLY A 134 -20.98 8.54 2.78
N THR A 135 -22.21 9.04 2.66
CA THR A 135 -23.17 8.61 1.64
C THR A 135 -22.63 8.86 0.23
N THR A 136 -22.12 7.80 -0.40
CA THR A 136 -22.11 7.61 -1.86
C THR A 136 -22.25 6.12 -2.14
N PRO A 137 -23.05 5.72 -3.15
CA PRO A 137 -23.53 4.35 -3.30
C PRO A 137 -22.40 3.38 -3.63
N ALA A 138 -22.52 2.16 -3.09
CA ALA A 138 -21.69 1.01 -3.41
C ALA A 138 -21.55 0.80 -4.93
N PRO A 139 -20.43 0.22 -5.42
CA PRO A 139 -20.37 -0.25 -6.79
C PRO A 139 -21.29 -1.47 -6.93
N SER A 140 -22.54 -1.22 -7.29
CA SER A 140 -23.40 -2.28 -7.83
C SER A 140 -22.85 -2.65 -9.21
N ALA A 141 -22.54 -3.94 -9.39
CA ALA A 141 -22.19 -4.51 -10.67
C ALA A 141 -23.29 -4.23 -11.70
N SER A 142 -23.05 -3.26 -12.57
CA SER A 142 -23.74 -3.13 -13.85
C SER A 142 -22.69 -2.81 -14.89
N ALA A 143 -22.57 -3.69 -15.87
CA ALA A 143 -21.64 -3.58 -16.97
C ALA A 143 -21.81 -2.22 -17.65
N SER A 144 -20.86 -1.31 -17.40
CA SER A 144 -20.64 -0.12 -18.20
C SER A 144 -19.21 -0.18 -18.69
N ALA A 145 -19.07 -0.07 -20.00
CA ALA A 145 -17.89 -0.44 -20.77
C ALA A 145 -16.59 0.08 -20.16
N SER A 146 -15.57 -0.80 -20.14
CA SER A 146 -14.17 -0.39 -20.11
C SER A 146 -13.97 0.77 -21.09
N PRO A 147 -13.28 1.87 -20.72
CA PRO A 147 -12.59 2.62 -21.73
C PRO A 147 -11.56 1.65 -22.31
N THR A 148 -11.77 1.28 -23.56
CA THR A 148 -10.81 0.53 -24.37
C THR A 148 -9.44 1.19 -24.18
N PRO A 149 -8.38 0.48 -23.77
CA PRO A 149 -7.05 1.06 -23.82
C PRO A 149 -6.60 1.04 -25.29
N ALA A 150 -7.07 2.03 -26.04
CA ALA A 150 -6.41 2.43 -27.27
C ALA A 150 -5.53 3.63 -26.94
N SER A 151 -4.27 3.36 -26.61
CA SER A 151 -3.09 4.01 -27.20
C SER A 151 -1.88 3.89 -26.26
N SER A 152 -0.90 3.09 -26.68
CA SER A 152 0.50 3.05 -26.28
C SER A 152 0.84 2.86 -24.78
N PRO A 153 1.83 2.02 -24.42
CA PRO A 153 2.36 2.06 -23.05
C PRO A 153 2.87 3.49 -22.80
N ALA A 154 2.35 4.15 -21.77
CA ALA A 154 2.91 5.40 -21.29
C ALA A 154 4.38 5.12 -20.95
N ALA A 155 5.30 5.83 -21.60
CA ALA A 155 6.72 5.58 -21.42
C ALA A 155 7.09 5.80 -19.95
N THR A 156 7.78 4.82 -19.38
CA THR A 156 8.43 4.95 -18.08
C THR A 156 9.54 6.01 -18.20
N VAL A 157 9.58 6.92 -17.23
CA VAL A 157 10.51 8.04 -17.15
C VAL A 157 11.24 8.04 -15.81
N GLN A 158 12.42 8.62 -15.80
CA GLN A 158 13.09 9.04 -14.58
C GLN A 158 12.75 10.51 -14.30
N VAL A 159 12.45 10.84 -13.04
CA VAL A 159 12.26 12.24 -12.62
C VAL A 159 13.58 12.74 -12.03
N VAL A 160 14.30 13.57 -12.77
CA VAL A 160 15.68 13.98 -12.46
C VAL A 160 15.70 15.40 -11.91
N GLY A 161 16.28 15.60 -10.73
CA GLY A 161 16.53 16.90 -10.14
C GLY A 161 17.57 17.67 -10.94
N GLY A 162 17.22 18.87 -11.41
CA GLY A 162 18.06 19.69 -12.28
C GLY A 162 19.37 20.11 -11.63
N GLU A 163 19.38 20.34 -10.32
CA GLU A 163 20.59 20.70 -9.58
C GLU A 163 21.49 19.51 -9.25
N SER A 164 20.89 18.40 -8.83
CA SER A 164 21.63 17.24 -8.32
C SER A 164 22.04 16.27 -9.42
N GLY A 165 21.34 16.28 -10.57
CA GLY A 165 21.43 15.24 -11.59
C GLY A 165 20.95 13.87 -11.10
N ARG A 166 20.26 13.82 -9.94
CA ARG A 166 19.80 12.61 -9.26
C ARG A 166 18.31 12.41 -9.44
N CYS A 167 17.88 11.17 -9.35
CA CYS A 167 16.52 10.76 -9.59
C CYS A 167 15.68 10.77 -8.31
N VAL A 168 14.38 11.03 -8.44
CA VAL A 168 13.37 10.72 -7.42
C VAL A 168 13.33 9.20 -7.26
N ASP A 169 13.69 8.72 -6.09
CA ASP A 169 14.00 7.33 -5.79
C ASP A 169 13.34 6.87 -4.48
N LEU A 170 13.00 5.59 -4.40
CA LEU A 170 12.62 4.93 -3.16
C LEU A 170 13.75 4.05 -2.65
N ASN A 171 14.14 4.27 -1.40
CA ASN A 171 15.32 3.64 -0.81
C ASN A 171 15.23 2.11 -0.87
N ALA A 172 16.17 1.49 -1.59
CA ALA A 172 16.27 0.03 -1.69
C ALA A 172 14.94 -0.65 -2.09
N ASP A 173 14.15 0.01 -2.94
CA ASP A 173 12.84 -0.49 -3.40
C ASP A 173 11.80 -0.69 -2.28
N ILE A 174 11.99 -0.01 -1.14
CA ILE A 174 11.01 0.02 -0.05
C ILE A 174 9.85 0.94 -0.47
N VAL A 175 8.73 0.32 -0.81
CA VAL A 175 7.54 1.00 -1.35
C VAL A 175 6.31 0.93 -0.44
N ASP A 176 6.51 0.62 0.85
CA ASP A 176 5.46 0.68 1.87
C ASP A 176 4.81 2.07 1.91
N ASN A 177 3.51 2.13 2.18
CA ASN A 177 2.80 3.41 2.29
C ASN A 177 3.47 4.31 3.33
N GLY A 178 3.83 5.53 2.93
CA GLY A 178 4.54 6.50 3.77
C GLY A 178 6.05 6.47 3.62
N SER A 179 6.62 5.56 2.83
CA SER A 179 8.05 5.56 2.49
C SER A 179 8.41 6.85 1.77
N GLN A 180 9.33 7.62 2.37
CA GLN A 180 9.66 8.95 1.87
C GLN A 180 10.64 8.88 0.70
N ALA A 181 10.25 9.51 -0.40
CA ALA A 181 11.09 9.63 -1.58
C ALA A 181 12.36 10.42 -1.27
N GLN A 182 13.41 10.09 -2.01
CA GLN A 182 14.74 10.68 -1.85
C GLN A 182 15.38 10.97 -3.19
N LEU A 183 16.48 11.72 -3.17
CA LEU A 183 17.43 11.74 -4.27
C LEU A 183 18.32 10.50 -4.20
N TRP A 184 18.52 9.88 -5.36
CA TRP A 184 19.55 8.86 -5.55
C TRP A 184 20.16 8.94 -6.95
N ASP A 185 21.36 8.39 -7.13
CA ASP A 185 21.97 8.32 -8.46
C ASP A 185 21.03 7.56 -9.42
N CYS A 186 20.88 8.11 -10.62
CA CYS A 186 19.94 7.57 -11.59
C CYS A 186 20.41 6.19 -12.10
N HIS A 187 19.55 5.18 -12.02
CA HIS A 187 19.81 3.82 -12.49
C HIS A 187 18.55 3.15 -13.05
N SER A 188 18.69 1.96 -13.65
CA SER A 188 17.60 1.22 -14.31
C SER A 188 16.72 0.41 -13.36
N GLY A 189 16.68 0.80 -12.08
CA GLY A 189 15.91 0.08 -11.04
C GLY A 189 14.46 0.53 -11.04
N ARG A 190 13.56 -0.38 -10.65
CA ARG A 190 12.11 -0.12 -10.65
C ARG A 190 11.70 0.98 -9.65
N ASN A 191 12.43 1.11 -8.55
CA ASN A 191 12.26 2.09 -7.48
C ASN A 191 12.47 3.57 -7.88
N GLN A 192 12.83 3.86 -9.12
CA GLN A 192 12.94 5.20 -9.70
C GLN A 192 12.40 5.28 -11.14
N ALA A 193 11.63 4.25 -11.52
CA ALA A 193 11.01 4.09 -12.82
C ALA A 193 9.54 4.52 -12.74
N TRP A 194 9.27 5.78 -13.06
CA TRP A 194 7.95 6.40 -12.90
C TRP A 194 7.18 6.41 -14.20
N THR A 195 5.87 6.21 -14.15
CA THR A 195 4.97 6.42 -15.27
C THR A 195 4.14 7.66 -14.98
N TYR A 196 4.30 8.70 -15.80
CA TYR A 196 3.46 9.90 -15.70
C TYR A 196 2.16 9.70 -16.48
N THR A 197 1.06 9.61 -15.76
CA THR A 197 -0.27 9.24 -16.31
C THR A 197 -1.04 10.45 -16.83
N SER A 198 -2.12 10.21 -17.58
CA SER A 198 -3.02 11.28 -18.03
C SER A 198 -3.78 11.94 -16.87
N GLN A 199 -3.91 11.26 -15.74
CA GLN A 199 -4.45 11.77 -14.48
C GLN A 199 -3.41 12.56 -13.66
N GLN A 200 -2.27 12.90 -14.26
CA GLN A 200 -1.19 13.65 -13.63
C GLN A 200 -0.54 12.94 -12.43
N ALA A 201 -0.73 11.62 -12.29
CA ALA A 201 -0.06 10.85 -11.26
C ALA A 201 1.33 10.39 -11.72
N LEU A 202 2.31 10.40 -10.80
CA LEU A 202 3.58 9.71 -10.97
C LEU A 202 3.45 8.33 -10.35
N LEU A 203 3.13 7.35 -11.19
CA LEU A 203 2.94 5.95 -10.82
C LEU A 203 4.28 5.23 -10.77
N LEU A 204 4.63 4.70 -9.61
CA LEU A 204 5.63 3.67 -9.43
C LEU A 204 4.98 2.30 -9.62
N HIS A 205 5.76 1.23 -9.68
CA HIS A 205 5.25 -0.13 -9.67
C HIS A 205 4.41 -0.44 -8.41
N ASP A 206 3.75 -1.60 -8.42
CA ASP A 206 2.88 -2.08 -7.34
C ASP A 206 1.77 -1.10 -6.96
N GLY A 207 1.33 -0.28 -7.93
CA GLY A 207 0.19 0.61 -7.78
C GLY A 207 0.47 1.78 -6.84
N LYS A 208 1.75 2.14 -6.66
CA LYS A 208 2.15 3.25 -5.78
C LYS A 208 2.24 4.55 -6.55
N CYS A 209 1.80 5.64 -5.94
CA CYS A 209 1.87 6.99 -6.49
C CYS A 209 2.73 7.87 -5.60
N LEU A 210 3.50 8.78 -6.21
CA LEU A 210 4.12 9.87 -5.47
C LEU A 210 3.03 10.71 -4.79
N ASP A 211 3.15 10.96 -3.50
CA ASP A 211 2.07 11.45 -2.64
C ASP A 211 2.56 12.56 -1.71
N ALA A 212 1.80 13.66 -1.61
CA ALA A 212 1.95 14.62 -0.53
C ALA A 212 1.29 14.08 0.77
N PHE A 213 2.13 13.56 1.67
CA PHE A 213 1.71 12.73 2.80
C PHE A 213 0.57 13.37 3.61
N GLY A 214 -0.49 12.59 3.85
CA GLY A 214 -1.62 13.00 4.67
C GLY A 214 -2.39 14.20 4.11
N LYS A 215 -2.31 14.46 2.79
CA LYS A 215 -2.86 15.67 2.15
C LYS A 215 -2.28 16.97 2.72
N GLY A 216 -1.03 16.92 3.19
CA GLY A 216 -0.38 18.11 3.73
C GLY A 216 -0.26 19.21 2.68
N THR A 217 -0.57 20.44 3.08
CA THR A 217 -0.53 21.64 2.22
C THR A 217 0.46 22.69 2.74
N ALA A 218 1.29 22.32 3.72
CA ALA A 218 2.28 23.20 4.34
C ALA A 218 3.70 22.86 3.90
N ASP A 219 4.60 23.84 3.99
CA ASP A 219 6.03 23.64 3.78
C ASP A 219 6.59 22.57 4.72
N GLY A 220 7.41 21.67 4.16
CA GLY A 220 7.95 20.53 4.89
C GLY A 220 7.05 19.29 4.90
N THR A 221 5.87 19.35 4.26
CA THR A 221 5.06 18.13 4.04
C THR A 221 5.91 17.10 3.30
N ARG A 222 6.08 15.90 3.88
CA ARG A 222 6.89 14.84 3.29
C ARG A 222 6.27 14.38 1.97
N THR A 223 7.12 14.16 0.98
CA THR A 223 6.71 13.49 -0.27
C THR A 223 7.05 12.00 -0.14
N VAL A 224 6.03 11.16 -0.20
CA VAL A 224 6.12 9.72 0.03
C VAL A 224 5.60 8.96 -1.18
N VAL A 225 5.64 7.64 -1.12
CA VAL A 225 4.74 6.80 -1.92
C VAL A 225 3.54 6.35 -1.08
N TRP A 226 2.41 6.20 -1.77
CA TRP A 226 1.18 5.66 -1.20
C TRP A 226 0.43 4.89 -2.29
N ASP A 227 -0.46 3.98 -1.92
CA ASP A 227 -1.39 3.38 -2.89
C ASP A 227 -2.10 4.47 -3.71
N CYS A 228 -2.07 4.30 -5.02
CA CYS A 228 -2.75 5.19 -5.94
C CYS A 228 -4.25 5.17 -5.64
N ASN A 229 -4.81 6.31 -5.30
CA ASN A 229 -6.22 6.46 -4.89
C ASN A 229 -6.95 7.58 -5.65
N GLY A 230 -6.29 8.17 -6.66
CA GLY A 230 -6.85 9.20 -7.53
C GLY A 230 -7.03 10.57 -6.89
N GLN A 231 -6.66 10.74 -5.61
CA GLN A 231 -6.84 11.99 -4.89
C GLN A 231 -5.81 13.05 -5.34
N THR A 232 -6.14 14.32 -5.14
CA THR A 232 -5.36 15.45 -5.66
C THR A 232 -3.98 15.59 -5.01
N ASN A 233 -3.73 15.00 -3.84
CA ASN A 233 -2.39 14.94 -3.22
C ASN A 233 -1.42 14.01 -3.96
N GLN A 234 -1.91 13.18 -4.88
CA GLN A 234 -1.11 12.29 -5.73
C GLN A 234 -0.96 12.81 -7.17
N GLN A 235 -1.51 13.98 -7.44
CA GLN A 235 -1.48 14.61 -8.76
C GLN A 235 -0.39 15.69 -8.77
N TRP A 236 0.44 15.66 -9.80
CA TRP A 236 1.63 16.50 -9.94
C TRP A 236 1.67 17.13 -11.33
N SER A 237 1.92 18.43 -11.39
CA SER A 237 2.00 19.18 -12.64
C SER A 237 3.44 19.55 -12.94
N PHE A 238 3.99 19.05 -14.05
CA PHE A 238 5.23 19.57 -14.62
C PHE A 238 4.93 20.92 -15.27
N THR A 239 5.51 21.98 -14.73
CA THR A 239 5.29 23.35 -15.23
C THR A 239 6.34 23.73 -16.27
N ALA A 240 6.03 24.74 -17.10
CA ALA A 240 6.96 25.27 -18.09
C ALA A 240 8.24 25.86 -17.47
N ASN A 241 8.19 26.24 -16.19
CA ASN A 241 9.32 26.79 -15.45
C ASN A 241 10.20 25.69 -14.82
N GLY A 242 9.97 24.43 -15.19
CA GLY A 242 10.76 23.27 -14.76
C GLY A 242 10.41 22.73 -13.37
N THR A 243 9.41 23.27 -12.69
CA THR A 243 8.97 22.75 -11.39
C THR A 243 8.04 21.56 -11.54
N LEU A 244 8.00 20.72 -10.51
CA LEU A 244 6.98 19.70 -10.32
C LEU A 244 6.10 20.10 -9.15
N THR A 245 4.85 20.46 -9.42
CA THR A 245 3.96 21.13 -8.44
C THR A 245 2.81 20.22 -8.03
N SER A 246 2.54 20.11 -6.73
CA SER A 246 1.38 19.39 -6.21
C SER A 246 0.09 20.08 -6.64
N VAL A 247 -0.82 19.33 -7.27
CA VAL A 247 -2.13 19.86 -7.71
C VAL A 247 -3.01 20.23 -6.52
N LEU A 248 -2.91 19.51 -5.39
CA LEU A 248 -3.65 19.83 -4.17
C LEU A 248 -3.27 21.20 -3.58
N SER A 249 -1.97 21.46 -3.42
CA SER A 249 -1.47 22.58 -2.59
C SER A 249 -0.88 23.74 -3.40
N GLY A 250 -0.49 23.51 -4.65
CA GLY A 250 0.30 24.46 -5.43
C GLY A 250 1.77 24.56 -4.99
N LEU A 251 2.22 23.77 -4.02
CA LEU A 251 3.62 23.73 -3.58
C LEU A 251 4.48 22.86 -4.50
N CYS A 252 5.78 23.13 -4.52
CA CYS A 252 6.75 22.45 -5.38
C CYS A 252 7.38 21.24 -4.67
N LEU A 253 7.65 20.18 -5.42
CA LEU A 253 8.56 19.12 -5.01
C LEU A 253 9.96 19.72 -4.82
N ASP A 254 10.55 19.49 -3.66
CA ASP A 254 11.73 20.18 -3.19
C ASP A 254 12.71 19.17 -2.57
N ALA A 255 13.96 19.22 -3.00
CA ALA A 255 15.03 18.37 -2.47
C ALA A 255 15.66 18.89 -1.17
N SER A 256 14.95 19.69 -0.36
CA SER A 256 15.43 20.25 0.91
C SER A 256 16.80 20.95 0.82
N ALA A 257 17.11 21.56 -0.33
CA ALA A 257 18.42 22.10 -0.71
C ALA A 257 19.62 21.12 -0.66
N GLY A 258 19.37 19.82 -0.49
CA GLY A 258 20.38 18.76 -0.55
C GLY A 258 20.64 18.30 -1.98
N ARG A 259 21.85 17.77 -2.22
CA ARG A 259 22.30 17.32 -3.55
C ARG A 259 22.77 15.86 -3.56
N THR A 260 22.86 15.21 -2.41
CA THR A 260 23.46 13.88 -2.24
C THR A 260 22.42 12.77 -2.18
N ASN A 261 22.86 11.53 -2.40
CA ASN A 261 22.06 10.34 -2.16
C ASN A 261 21.47 10.35 -0.74
N GLY A 262 20.20 9.98 -0.62
CA GLY A 262 19.46 9.97 0.64
C GLY A 262 18.81 11.30 1.02
N THR A 263 19.04 12.38 0.27
CA THR A 263 18.36 13.67 0.50
C THR A 263 16.85 13.49 0.36
N LYS A 264 16.09 13.81 1.42
CA LYS A 264 14.65 13.60 1.44
C LYS A 264 13.87 14.69 0.70
N LEU A 265 12.81 14.25 0.01
CA LEU A 265 11.93 15.13 -0.74
C LEU A 265 10.73 15.57 0.10
N GLN A 266 10.31 16.80 -0.15
CA GLN A 266 9.21 17.45 0.56
C GLN A 266 8.45 18.39 -0.38
N LEU A 267 7.31 18.89 0.09
CA LEU A 267 6.69 20.08 -0.46
C LEU A 267 7.32 21.34 0.13
N ARG A 268 7.51 22.33 -0.72
CA ARG A 268 7.92 23.67 -0.31
C ARG A 268 7.35 24.73 -1.23
N THR A 269 7.16 25.93 -0.70
CA THR A 269 6.84 27.14 -1.44
C THR A 269 7.71 27.21 -2.69
N CYS A 270 7.07 27.37 -3.84
CA CYS A 270 7.75 27.45 -5.11
C CYS A 270 8.57 28.74 -5.18
N THR A 271 9.89 28.60 -5.30
CA THR A 271 10.84 29.71 -5.40
C THR A 271 11.50 29.79 -6.78
N GLY A 272 11.38 28.73 -7.58
CA GLY A 272 12.13 28.58 -8.84
C GLY A 272 13.60 28.20 -8.65
N SER A 273 14.04 27.97 -7.41
CA SER A 273 15.40 27.56 -7.06
C SER A 273 15.76 26.21 -7.70
N ALA A 274 17.05 25.99 -7.94
CA ALA A 274 17.54 24.81 -8.66
C ALA A 274 17.17 23.47 -8.00
N ASN A 275 17.04 23.43 -6.68
CA ASN A 275 16.61 22.25 -5.91
C ASN A 275 15.11 21.91 -6.05
N GLN A 276 14.34 22.72 -6.81
CA GLN A 276 12.93 22.52 -7.16
C GLN A 276 12.73 22.32 -8.67
N GLN A 277 13.83 22.21 -9.42
CA GLN A 277 13.80 21.99 -10.86
C GLN A 277 13.86 20.49 -11.16
N TRP A 278 12.98 20.01 -12.03
CA TRP A 278 12.80 18.60 -12.33
C TRP A 278 12.60 18.40 -13.83
N THR A 279 13.22 17.36 -14.37
CA THR A 279 13.04 16.95 -15.77
C THR A 279 12.61 15.50 -15.83
N ARG A 280 11.96 15.13 -16.94
CA ARG A 280 11.63 13.74 -17.26
C ARG A 280 12.64 13.25 -18.29
N ARG A 281 13.31 12.15 -18.00
CA ARG A 281 14.27 11.48 -18.88
C ARG A 281 13.77 10.10 -19.27
#